data_AF-A0A1H2W8Z1-F1
#
_entry.id   AF-A0A1H2W8Z1-F1
#
_cell.length_a   1.000
_cell.length_b   1.000
_cell.length_c   1.000
_cell.angle_alpha   90.00
_cell.angle_beta   90.00
_cell.angle_gamma   90.00
#
_symmetry.space_group_name_H-M   'P 1'
#
loop_
_entity.id
_entity.type
_entity.pdbx_description
1 polymer ?
#
loop_
_entity_poly.entity_id
_entity_poly.type
_entity_poly.pdbx_seq_one_letter_code
_entity_poly.pdbx_strand_id
1 'polypeptide(L)'
;MKCAQHLLKDDGLLLIYGPFRVHGEFSTDSNREFDATLRSAGIEEWGLKDVADLKKAAAKYGLELKEQIEMPSNNFSLICGRIG
;
A
#
# COMPACT_ATOMS: atom_id res chain seq x y z
N MET A 1 0.53 -5.30 9.14
CA MET A 1 1.26 -6.43 8.51
C MET A 1 1.59 -7.56 9.50
N LYS A 2 0.75 -7.81 10.51
CA LYS A 2 1.04 -8.79 11.58
C LYS A 2 1.20 -10.23 11.06
N CYS A 3 0.31 -10.69 10.18
CA CYS A 3 0.40 -12.04 9.61
C CYS A 3 1.69 -12.22 8.80
N ALA A 4 2.04 -11.23 7.96
CA ALA A 4 3.25 -11.27 7.15
C ALA A 4 4.53 -11.40 8.01
N GLN A 5 4.59 -10.70 9.15
CA GLN A 5 5.71 -10.83 10.10
C GLN A 5 5.94 -12.26 10.59
N HIS A 6 4.86 -13.03 10.77
CA HIS A 6 4.93 -14.37 11.36
C HIS A 6 5.05 -15.47 10.29
N LEU A 7 4.57 -15.21 9.07
CA LEU A 7 4.47 -16.23 8.03
C LEU A 7 5.53 -16.11 6.93
N LEU A 8 6.11 -14.92 6.71
CA LEU A 8 7.16 -14.76 5.71
C LEU A 8 8.45 -15.43 6.17
N LYS A 9 9.06 -16.19 5.28
CA LYS A 9 10.47 -16.61 5.39
C LYS A 9 11.39 -15.38 5.28
N ASP A 10 12.68 -15.58 5.54
CA ASP A 10 13.65 -14.47 5.50
C ASP A 10 13.78 -13.84 4.11
N ASP A 11 13.64 -14.65 3.06
CA ASP A 11 13.60 -14.25 1.65
C ASP A 11 12.17 -14.04 1.10
N GLY A 12 11.16 -14.13 1.97
CA GLY A 12 9.75 -14.03 1.58
C GLY A 12 9.35 -12.60 1.23
N LEU A 13 8.46 -12.48 0.24
CA LEU A 13 7.91 -11.20 -0.20
C LEU A 13 6.39 -11.11 0.04
N LEU A 14 5.93 -9.93 0.45
CA LEU A 14 4.53 -9.51 0.46
C LEU A 14 4.29 -8.57 -0.71
N LEU A 15 3.42 -8.97 -1.64
CA LEU A 15 2.94 -8.12 -2.72
C LEU A 15 1.60 -7.49 -2.32
N ILE A 16 1.49 -6.17 -2.48
CA ILE A 16 0.24 -5.42 -2.35
C ILE A 16 -0.01 -4.70 -3.67
N TYR A 17 -1.14 -4.99 -4.30
CA TYR A 17 -1.51 -4.43 -5.60
C TYR A 17 -2.76 -3.56 -5.48
N GLY A 18 -2.74 -2.40 -6.13
CA GLY A 18 -3.92 -1.55 -6.25
C GLY A 18 -3.59 -0.07 -6.48
N PRO A 19 -4.63 0.78 -6.45
CA PRO A 19 -4.45 2.23 -6.50
C PRO A 19 -3.97 2.74 -5.14
N PHE A 20 -3.01 3.66 -5.17
CA PHE A 20 -2.46 4.30 -3.98
C PHE A 20 -2.30 5.79 -4.19
N ARG A 21 -2.21 6.53 -3.09
CA ARG A 21 -1.72 7.90 -3.09
C ARG A 21 -0.20 7.89 -2.99
N VAL A 22 0.44 8.87 -3.62
CA VAL A 22 1.89 9.05 -3.55
C VAL A 22 2.14 10.49 -3.10
N HIS A 23 2.80 10.65 -1.96
CA HIS A 23 3.05 11.97 -1.34
C HIS A 23 1.77 12.77 -1.03
N GLY A 24 0.70 12.09 -0.64
CA GLY A 24 -0.60 12.69 -0.35
C GLY A 24 -1.48 12.92 -1.57
N GLU A 25 -0.92 12.80 -2.77
CA GLU A 25 -1.60 13.13 -4.03
C GLU A 25 -2.21 11.90 -4.70
N PHE A 26 -3.33 12.14 -5.40
CA PHE A 26 -3.94 11.15 -6.28
C PHE A 26 -3.24 11.17 -7.64
N SER A 27 -2.87 9.99 -8.15
CA SER A 27 -2.21 9.87 -9.46
C SER A 27 -3.13 10.27 -10.62
N THR A 28 -4.45 10.13 -10.46
CA THR A 28 -5.47 10.49 -11.46
C THR A 28 -6.78 10.93 -10.82
N ASP A 29 -7.64 11.61 -11.59
CA ASP A 29 -8.98 12.00 -11.16
C ASP A 29 -9.88 10.79 -10.88
N SER A 30 -9.76 9.72 -11.67
CA SER A 30 -10.50 8.48 -11.40
C SER A 30 -10.14 7.87 -10.03
N ASN A 31 -8.88 7.95 -9.61
CA ASN A 31 -8.47 7.52 -8.26
C ASN A 31 -9.07 8.42 -7.16
N ARG A 32 -9.21 9.72 -7.42
CA ARG A 32 -9.86 10.66 -6.49
C ARG A 32 -11.35 10.36 -6.33
N GLU A 33 -12.06 10.11 -7.44
CA GLU A 33 -13.47 9.73 -7.45
C GLU A 33 -13.70 8.38 -6.75
N PHE A 34 -12.80 7.42 -6.98
CA PHE A 34 -12.85 6.12 -6.30
C PHE A 34 -12.62 6.26 -4.79
N ASP A 35 -11.65 7.09 -4.35
CA ASP A 35 -11.45 7.40 -2.93
C ASP A 35 -12.70 8.02 -2.29
N ALA A 36 -13.34 8.98 -2.98
CA ALA A 36 -14.58 9.59 -2.50
C ALA A 36 -15.71 8.55 -2.38
N THR A 37 -15.81 7.63 -3.35
CA THR A 37 -16.77 6.52 -3.31
C THR A 37 -16.54 5.62 -2.10
N LEU A 38 -15.29 5.22 -1.83
CA LEU A 38 -14.94 4.44 -0.64
C LEU A 38 -15.30 5.19 0.66
N ARG A 39 -14.97 6.48 0.74
CA ARG A 39 -15.25 7.28 1.94
C ARG A 39 -16.74 7.52 2.19
N SER A 40 -17.57 7.47 1.14
CA SER A 40 -19.02 7.68 1.26
C SER A 40 -19.71 6.66 2.18
N ALA A 41 -19.09 5.50 2.40
CA ALA A 41 -19.56 4.49 3.36
C ALA A 41 -19.43 4.94 4.84
N GLY A 42 -18.73 6.03 5.13
CA GLY A 42 -18.59 6.58 6.48
C GLY A 42 -17.63 5.80 7.40
N ILE A 43 -16.79 4.93 6.85
CA ILE A 43 -15.79 4.16 7.61
C ILE A 43 -14.44 4.88 7.52
N GLU A 44 -13.88 5.27 8.66
CA GLU A 44 -12.68 6.12 8.75
C GLU A 44 -11.47 5.48 8.06
N GLU A 45 -11.32 4.16 8.17
CA GLU A 45 -10.21 3.44 7.57
C GLU A 45 -10.37 3.22 6.07
N TRP A 46 -11.48 3.61 5.45
CA TRP A 46 -11.70 3.44 4.02
C TRP A 46 -11.07 4.59 3.21
N GLY A 47 -10.87 4.33 1.92
CA GLY A 47 -10.16 5.22 1.01
C GLY A 47 -8.74 4.72 0.67
N LEU A 48 -8.16 5.34 -0.34
CA LEU A 48 -6.86 5.00 -0.88
C LEU A 48 -5.76 5.32 0.13
N LYS A 49 -4.87 4.36 0.33
CA LYS A 49 -3.74 4.50 1.24
C LYS A 49 -2.59 5.21 0.56
N ASP A 50 -1.87 6.01 1.34
CA ASP A 50 -0.62 6.58 0.89
C ASP A 50 0.50 5.55 1.01
N VAL A 51 1.37 5.48 0.00
CA VAL A 51 2.53 4.58 0.01
C VAL A 51 3.44 4.87 1.22
N ALA A 52 3.60 6.12 1.64
CA ALA A 52 4.39 6.47 2.82
C ALA A 52 3.79 5.91 4.12
N ASP A 53 2.46 5.90 4.23
CA ASP A 53 1.78 5.31 5.39
C ASP A 53 1.90 3.79 5.39
N LEU A 54 1.84 3.15 4.22
CA LEU A 54 2.10 1.72 4.07
C LEU A 54 3.54 1.35 4.44
N LYS A 55 4.52 2.14 4.02
CA LYS A 55 5.94 1.98 4.42
C LYS A 55 6.09 2.04 5.94
N LYS A 56 5.52 3.07 6.58
CA LYS A 56 5.53 3.20 8.05
C LYS A 56 4.83 2.03 8.74
N ALA A 57 3.70 1.59 8.19
CA ALA A 57 2.96 0.46 8.74
C ALA A 57 3.74 -0.86 8.59
N ALA A 58 4.44 -1.08 7.48
CA ALA A 58 5.30 -2.25 7.27
C ALA A 58 6.48 -2.27 8.25
N ALA A 59 7.14 -1.13 8.46
CA ALA A 59 8.28 -1.00 9.36
C ALA A 59 7.96 -1.42 10.80
N LYS A 60 6.74 -1.12 11.29
CA LYS A 60 6.26 -1.56 12.62
C LYS A 60 6.25 -3.08 12.81
N TYR A 61 6.31 -3.85 11.72
CA TYR A 61 6.27 -5.30 11.72
C TYR A 61 7.58 -5.93 11.17
N GLY A 62 8.68 -5.16 11.11
CA GLY A 62 9.97 -5.67 10.64
C GLY A 62 10.04 -5.91 9.13
N LEU A 63 9.20 -5.20 8.36
CA LEU A 63 9.18 -5.25 6.90
C LEU A 63 9.53 -3.87 6.34
N GLU A 64 10.12 -3.84 5.15
CA GLU A 64 10.34 -2.62 4.39
C GLU A 64 9.85 -2.75 2.96
N LEU A 65 9.47 -1.62 2.35
CA LEU A 65 9.15 -1.60 0.93
C LEU A 65 10.46 -1.66 0.13
N LYS A 66 10.67 -2.78 -0.57
CA LYS A 66 11.82 -3.02 -1.43
C LYS A 66 11.63 -2.38 -2.80
N GLU A 67 10.43 -2.50 -3.37
CA GLU A 67 10.11 -1.99 -4.70
C GLU A 67 8.71 -1.39 -4.77
N GLN A 68 8.58 -0.33 -5.56
CA GLN A 68 7.31 0.26 -5.98
C GLN A 68 7.31 0.25 -7.50
N ILE A 69 6.47 -0.59 -8.09
CA ILE A 69 6.43 -0.81 -9.54
C ILE A 69 5.14 -0.20 -10.08
N GLU A 70 5.26 0.69 -11.08
CA GLU A 70 4.13 1.23 -11.82
C GLU A 70 3.44 0.12 -12.61
N MET A 71 2.12 0.08 -12.53
CA MET A 71 1.29 -0.88 -13.24
C MET A 71 0.25 -0.14 -14.09
N PRO A 72 -0.33 -0.80 -15.12
CA PRO A 72 -1.41 -0.22 -15.91
C PRO A 72 -2.59 0.26 -15.04
N SER A 73 -3.37 1.19 -15.58
CA SER A 73 -4.55 1.77 -14.91
C SER A 73 -4.25 2.55 -13.62
N ASN A 74 -3.05 3.16 -13.52
CA ASN A 74 -2.64 4.01 -12.40
C ASN A 74 -2.58 3.27 -11.06
N ASN A 75 -2.18 2.00 -11.12
CA ASN A 75 -1.96 1.15 -9.96
C ASN A 75 -0.46 1.01 -9.67
N PHE A 76 -0.14 0.55 -8.47
CA PHE A 76 1.20 0.10 -8.13
C PHE A 76 1.19 -1.35 -7.64
N SER A 77 2.30 -2.04 -7.90
CA SER A 77 2.70 -3.23 -7.16
C SER A 77 3.74 -2.82 -6.12
N LEU A 78 3.38 -2.94 -4.85
CA LEU A 78 4.24 -2.64 -3.71
C LEU A 78 4.82 -3.95 -3.18
N ILE A 79 6.13 -4.11 -3.29
CA ILE A 79 6.86 -5.30 -2.83
C ILE A 79 7.50 -5.00 -1.49
N CYS A 80 7.03 -5.68 -0.45
CA CYS A 80 7.60 -5.61 0.89
C CYS A 80 8.36 -6.90 1.22
N GLY A 81 9.52 -6.79 1.85
CA GLY A 81 10.29 -7.93 2.37
C GLY A 81 10.74 -7.66 3.80
N ARG A 82 11.39 -8.63 4.44
CA ARG A 82 12.03 -8.40 5.76
C ARG A 82 13.10 -7.32 5.65
N ILE A 83 13.21 -6.52 6.72
CA ILE A 83 14.34 -5.61 6.90
C ILE A 83 15.60 -6.46 7.00
N GLY A 84 16.61 -6.12 6.19
CA GLY A 84 17.92 -6.77 6.21
C GLY A 84 18.81 -6.27 7.34
#